data_AF-A0A7J3QVQ4-F1
#
_entry.id   AF-A0A7J3QVQ4-F1
#
_cell.length_a   1.000
_cell.length_b   1.000
_cell.length_c   1.000
_cell.angle_alpha   90.00
_cell.angle_beta   90.00
_cell.angle_gamma   90.00
#
_symmetry.space_group_name_H-M   'P 1'
#
loop_
_entity.id
_entity.type
_entity.pdbx_description
1 polymer ?
#
loop_
_entity_poly.entity_id
_entity_poly.type
_entity_poly.pdbx_seq_one_letter_code
_entity_poly.pdbx_strand_id
1 'polypeptide(L)' 'MSFAEITRIMEEVNAQHVVLLCHHNADPDAICSAYALASLIKKCKPQVSVEIGAAQGISRLSKH' A
#
# COMPACT_ATOMS: atom_id res chain seq x y z
N MET A 1 -10.95 8.35 1.92
CA MET A 1 -9.86 9.13 1.29
C MET A 1 -9.74 8.66 -0.15
N SER A 2 -9.76 9.59 -1.09
CA SER A 2 -9.62 9.35 -2.53
C SER A 2 -8.15 9.26 -2.94
N PHE A 3 -7.90 8.72 -4.13
CA PHE A 3 -6.54 8.68 -4.68
C PHE A 3 -5.96 10.10 -4.91
N ALA A 4 -6.80 11.05 -5.33
CA ALA A 4 -6.38 12.43 -5.54
C ALA A 4 -5.90 13.12 -4.25
N GLU A 5 -6.56 12.82 -3.12
CA GLU A 5 -6.13 13.32 -1.80
C GLU A 5 -4.79 12.71 -1.39
N ILE A 6 -4.58 11.41 -1.63
CA ILE A 6 -3.30 10.74 -1.37
C ILE A 6 -2.18 11.40 -2.19
N THR A 7 -2.40 11.61 -3.50
CA THR A 7 -1.38 12.20 -4.37
C THR A 7 -1.04 13.63 -3.99
N ARG A 8 -2.03 14.42 -3.55
CA ARG A 8 -1.83 15.78 -3.04
C ARG A 8 -0.96 15.78 -1.79
N ILE A 9 -1.28 14.92 -0.82
CA ILE A 9 -0.49 14.79 0.42
C ILE A 9 0.96 14.40 0.09
N MET A 10 1.15 13.44 -0.83
CA MET A 10 2.49 13.03 -1.26
C MET A 10 3.30 14.17 -1.90
N GLU A 11 2.65 15.06 -2.66
CA GLU A 11 3.29 16.24 -3.25
C GLU A 11 3.65 17.28 -2.20
N GLU A 12 2.73 17.58 -1.28
CA GLU A 12 2.93 18.56 -0.22
C GLU A 12 4.13 18.22 0.68
N VAL A 13 4.37 16.94 0.93
CA VAL A 13 5.50 16.47 1.73
C VAL A 13 6.72 16.06 0.91
N ASN A 14 6.68 16.23 -0.42
CA ASN A 14 7.70 15.74 -1.35
C ASN A 14 8.12 14.27 -1.08
N ALA A 15 7.13 13.39 -0.91
CA ALA A 15 7.33 12.00 -0.50
C ALA A 15 8.19 11.24 -1.52
N GLN A 16 9.35 10.75 -1.08
CA GLN A 16 10.21 9.86 -1.86
C GLN A 16 9.95 8.38 -1.54
N HIS A 17 9.42 8.10 -0.35
CA HIS A 17 9.15 6.76 0.16
C HIS A 17 7.74 6.71 0.75
N VAL A 18 6.98 5.69 0.36
CA VAL A 18 5.63 5.41 0.85
C VAL A 18 5.56 3.98 1.36
N VAL A 19 5.06 3.80 2.58
CA VAL A 19 4.80 2.48 3.15
C VAL A 19 3.30 2.29 3.29
N LEU A 20 2.77 1.26 2.64
CA LEU A 20 1.40 0.79 2.81
C LEU A 20 1.38 -0.23 3.94
N LEU A 21 0.88 0.18 5.12
CA LEU A 21 0.81 -0.68 6.29
C LEU A 21 -0.50 -1.47 6.30
N CYS A 22 -0.39 -2.78 6.20
CA CYS A 22 -1.47 -3.73 6.38
C CYS A 22 -1.52 -4.19 7.84
N HIS A 23 -2.74 -4.48 8.32
CA HIS A 23 -2.94 -5.07 9.64
C HIS A 23 -2.40 -6.50 9.69
N HIS A 24 -2.05 -7.01 10.88
CA HIS A 24 -1.39 -8.31 11.06
C HIS A 24 -2.22 -9.52 10.64
N ASN A 25 -3.55 -9.35 10.57
CA ASN A 25 -4.47 -10.37 10.08
C ASN A 25 -5.09 -9.97 8.72
N ALA A 26 -4.40 -9.13 7.95
CA ALA A 26 -4.90 -8.67 6.65
C ALA A 26 -5.25 -9.89 5.79
N ASP A 27 -6.53 -9.94 5.41
CA ASP A 27 -7.06 -10.94 4.51
C ASP A 27 -6.41 -10.77 3.11
N PRO A 28 -6.44 -11.82 2.28
CA PRO A 28 -5.82 -11.77 0.95
C PRO A 28 -6.32 -10.61 0.07
N ASP A 29 -7.57 -10.17 0.21
CA ASP A 29 -8.13 -9.04 -0.51
C ASP A 29 -7.55 -7.69 -0.06
N ALA A 30 -7.27 -7.51 1.23
CA ALA A 30 -6.58 -6.34 1.77
C ALA A 30 -5.12 -6.26 1.28
N ILE A 31 -4.43 -7.41 1.24
CA ILE A 31 -3.08 -7.50 0.68
C ILE A 31 -3.10 -7.18 -0.82
N CYS A 32 -4.00 -7.78 -1.59
CA CYS A 32 -4.14 -7.51 -3.02
C CYS A 32 -4.49 -6.04 -3.30
N SER A 33 -5.34 -5.42 -2.46
CA SER A 33 -5.67 -4.00 -2.55
C SER A 33 -4.44 -3.12 -2.32
N ALA A 34 -3.57 -3.48 -1.37
CA ALA A 34 -2.28 -2.80 -1.16
C ALA A 34 -1.36 -2.92 -2.39
N TYR A 35 -1.29 -4.09 -3.03
CA TYR A 35 -0.54 -4.27 -4.27
C TYR A 35 -1.11 -3.45 -5.44
N ALA A 36 -2.43 -3.39 -5.57
CA ALA A 36 -3.10 -2.59 -6.59
C ALA A 36 -2.81 -1.09 -6.40
N LEU A 37 -2.91 -0.60 -5.16
CA LEU A 37 -2.59 0.79 -4.82
C LEU A 37 -1.12 1.11 -5.04
N ALA A 38 -0.20 0.23 -4.61
CA ALA A 38 1.23 0.40 -4.85
C ALA A 38 1.56 0.49 -6.35
N SER A 39 0.91 -0.35 -7.16
CA SER A 39 1.06 -0.35 -8.62
C SER A 39 0.53 0.93 -9.24
N LEU A 40 -0.61 1.44 -8.77
CA LEU A 40 -1.18 2.71 -9.24
C LEU A 40 -0.26 3.89 -8.88
N ILE A 41 0.26 3.94 -7.65
CA ILE A 41 1.21 4.97 -7.21
C ILE A 41 2.46 4.95 -8.11
N LYS A 42 3.06 3.77 -8.35
CA LYS A 42 4.23 3.64 -9.23
C LYS A 42 3.95 4.05 -10.68
N LYS A 43 2.75 3.80 -11.20
CA LYS A 43 2.37 4.26 -12.55
C LYS A 43 2.26 5.78 -12.63
N CYS A 44 1.72 6.43 -11.60
CA CYS A 44 1.55 7.88 -11.58
C CYS A 44 2.82 8.64 -11.17
N LYS A 45 3.65 8.06 -10.30
CA LYS A 45 4.90 8.63 -9.79
C LYS A 45 6.01 7.57 -9.74
N PRO A 46 6.64 7.25 -10.89
CA PRO A 46 7.63 6.17 -10.99
C PRO A 46 8.86 6.32 -10.09
N GLN A 47 9.17 7.54 -9.69
CA GLN A 47 10.31 7.88 -8.82
C GLN A 47 10.07 7.57 -7.34
N VAL A 48 8.81 7.37 -6.92
CA VAL A 48 8.47 7.10 -5.52
C VAL A 48 8.69 5.61 -5.22
N SER A 49 9.47 5.32 -4.18
CA SER A 49 9.56 3.95 -3.67
C SER A 49 8.30 3.62 -2.87
N VAL A 50 7.71 2.47 -3.15
CA VAL A 50 6.52 1.99 -2.44
C VAL A 50 6.78 0.59 -1.89
N GLU A 51 6.57 0.45 -0.59
CA GLU A 51 6.68 -0.81 0.15
C GLU A 51 5.35 -1.17 0.80
N ILE A 52 5.13 -2.47 0.99
CA ILE A 52 3.95 -2.99 1.69
C ILE A 52 4.45 -3.69 2.95
N GLY A 53 4.02 -3.21 4.11
CA GLY A 53 4.37 -3.78 5.41
C GLY A 53 3.18 -4.48 6.03
N ALA A 54 3.25 -5.80 6.22
CA ALA A 54 2.29 -6.54 7.05
C ALA A 54 2.99 -6.98 8.33
N ALA A 55 2.64 -6.34 9.45
CA ALA A 55 3.25 -6.66 10.74
C ALA A 55 2.95 -8.12 11.12
N GLN A 56 3.98 -8.91 11.42
CA GLN A 56 3.89 -10.33 11.80
C GLN A 56 3.34 -11.30 10.72
N GLY A 57 3.27 -10.87 9.46
CA GLY A 57 2.91 -11.72 8.31
C GLY A 57 1.48 -11.50 7.81
N ILE A 58 1.08 -12.31 6.84
CA ILE A 58 -0.26 -12.29 6.21
C ILE A 58 -1.13 -13.35 6.88
N SER A 59 -2.46 -13.14 6.96
CA SER A 59 -3.40 -14.13 7.50
C SER A 59 -3.16 -15.51 6.90
N ARG A 60 -2.94 -16.50 7.78
CA ARG A 60 -2.70 -17.89 7.38
C ARG A 60 -3.99 -18.45 6.80
N LEU A 61 -3.94 -19.00 5.58
CA LEU A 61 -5.08 -19.70 4.97
C LEU A 61 -5.64 -20.72 5.96
N SER A 62 -6.92 -20.58 6.31
CA SER A 62 -7.60 -21.55 7.16
C SER A 62 -7.55 -22.93 6.48
N LYS A 63 -7.09 -23.93 7.20
CA LYS A 63 -7.13 -25.33 6.74
C LYS A 63 -8.58 -25.80 6.89
N HIS A 64 -9.34 -25.76 5.81
CA HIS A 64 -10.59 -26.50 5.67
C HIS A 64 -10.40 -27.60 4.64
#